data_AF-A0A2V9NZU4-F1
#
_entry.id   AF-A0A2V9NZU4-F1
#
_cell.length_a   1.000
_cell.length_b   1.000
_cell.length_c   1.000
_cell.angle_alpha   90.00
_cell.angle_beta   90.00
_cell.angle_gamma   90.00
#
_symmetry.space_group_name_H-M   'P 1'
#
loop_
_entity.id
_entity.type
_entity.pdbx_description
1 polymer ?
#
loop_
_entity_poly.entity_id
_entity_poly.type
_entity_poly.pdbx_seq_one_letter_code
_entity_poly.pdbx_strand_id
1 'polypeptide(L)'
;MRRLIVNADDFGLTSGVNRGILEAHTVGIVTSATLMACGTKFQEAAALVTQADQLSVGCHVVLVDGMPTSSPADVASLVAGPVPCFRQSLIRFATLATTGRLDQDQIE
;
A
#
# COMPACT_ATOMS: atom_id res chain seq x y z
N MET A 1 -26.86 -10.24 14.14
CA MET A 1 -26.08 -9.00 14.32
C MET A 1 -25.47 -8.60 12.98
N ARG A 2 -25.35 -7.30 12.69
CA ARG A 2 -24.65 -6.79 11.50
C ARG A 2 -23.21 -6.43 11.88
N ARG A 3 -22.25 -6.70 11.00
CA ARG A 3 -20.82 -6.37 11.16
C ARG A 3 -20.42 -5.39 10.05
N LEU A 4 -19.67 -4.35 10.40
CA LEU A 4 -19.15 -3.35 9.48
C LEU A 4 -17.67 -3.13 9.80
N ILE A 5 -16.82 -3.16 8.77
CA ILE A 5 -15.42 -2.77 8.85
C ILE A 5 -15.31 -1.44 8.13
N VAL A 6 -14.70 -0.47 8.80
CA VAL A 6 -14.38 0.83 8.20
C VAL A 6 -12.87 0.87 8.05
N ASN A 7 -12.41 0.65 6.81
CA ASN A 7 -10.98 0.60 6.49
C ASN A 7 -10.49 1.96 5.99
N ALA A 8 -9.30 2.35 6.45
CA ALA A 8 -8.55 3.46 5.87
C ALA A 8 -7.38 2.93 5.03
N ASP A 9 -7.29 3.39 3.79
CA ASP A 9 -6.24 3.02 2.85
C ASP A 9 -5.01 3.92 3.01
N ASP A 10 -3.91 3.55 2.35
CA ASP A 10 -2.67 4.35 2.24
C ASP A 10 -1.88 4.60 3.53
N PHE A 11 -2.08 3.78 4.57
CA PHE A 11 -1.28 3.93 5.78
C PHE A 11 0.20 3.67 5.46
N GLY A 12 1.10 4.56 5.91
CA GLY A 12 2.51 4.55 5.54
C GLY A 12 2.87 5.42 4.32
N LEU A 13 1.91 6.04 3.63
CA LEU A 13 2.18 6.89 2.47
C LEU A 13 2.92 8.18 2.84
N THR A 14 2.34 8.97 3.75
CA THR A 14 2.93 10.22 4.29
C THR A 14 2.61 10.37 5.78
N SER A 15 3.35 11.23 6.49
CA SER A 15 3.11 11.49 7.91
C SER A 15 1.75 12.17 8.15
N GLY A 16 1.27 12.95 7.16
CA GLY A 16 -0.06 13.55 7.19
C GLY A 16 -1.16 12.49 7.11
N VAL A 17 -1.02 11.52 6.20
CA VAL A 17 -1.93 10.38 6.06
C VAL A 17 -1.91 9.53 7.33
N ASN A 18 -0.73 9.20 7.84
CA ASN A 18 -0.59 8.42 9.08
C ASN A 18 -1.34 9.05 10.26
N ARG A 19 -1.13 10.36 10.48
CA ARG A 19 -1.83 11.11 11.52
C ARG A 19 -3.33 11.14 11.29
N GLY A 20 -3.79 11.37 10.07
CA GLY A 20 -5.21 11.41 9.74
C GLY A 20 -5.91 10.07 9.99
N ILE A 21 -5.26 8.95 9.66
CA ILE A 21 -5.78 7.61 9.92
C ILE A 21 -5.86 7.35 11.44
N LEU A 22 -4.81 7.68 12.19
CA LEU A 22 -4.85 7.52 13.65
C LEU A 22 -5.91 8.41 14.31
N GLU A 23 -6.07 9.65 13.86
CA GLU A 23 -7.14 10.53 14.36
C GLU A 23 -8.51 9.95 14.04
N ALA A 24 -8.74 9.51 12.80
CA ALA A 24 -10.01 8.90 12.37
C ALA A 24 -10.31 7.57 13.10
N HIS A 25 -9.29 6.86 13.57
CA HIS A 25 -9.44 5.68 14.43
C HIS A 25 -9.73 6.06 15.89
N THR A 26 -8.96 7.00 16.44
CA THR A 26 -9.01 7.36 17.87
C THR A 26 -10.28 8.10 18.24
N VAL A 27 -10.72 9.03 17.38
CA VAL A 27 -11.90 9.89 17.65
C VAL A 27 -13.02 9.72 16.62
N GLY A 28 -12.87 8.78 15.68
CA GLY A 28 -13.82 8.54 14.60
C GLY A 28 -14.34 7.11 14.59
N ILE A 29 -14.64 6.60 13.39
CA ILE A 29 -15.26 5.28 13.18
C ILE A 29 -14.33 4.28 12.47
N VAL A 30 -13.08 4.68 12.16
CA VAL A 30 -12.13 3.78 11.50
C VAL A 30 -11.76 2.64 12.45
N THR A 31 -11.88 1.42 11.96
CA THR A 31 -11.65 0.19 12.74
C THR A 31 -10.53 -0.67 12.14
N SER A 32 -10.14 -0.38 10.90
CA SER A 32 -9.08 -1.08 10.18
C SER A 32 -8.28 -0.10 9.34
N ALA A 33 -7.01 -0.41 9.07
CA ALA A 33 -6.20 0.26 8.07
C ALA A 33 -5.36 -0.75 7.29
N THR A 34 -4.93 -0.39 6.09
CA THR A 34 -3.98 -1.20 5.30
C THR A 34 -2.66 -0.47 5.14
N LEU A 35 -1.56 -1.12 5.52
CA LEU A 35 -0.21 -0.57 5.57
C LEU A 35 0.58 -0.86 4.28
N MET A 36 1.13 0.20 3.67
CA MET A 36 1.98 0.14 2.49
C MET A 36 3.43 -0.14 2.90
N ALA A 37 3.93 -1.36 2.64
CA ALA A 37 5.32 -1.74 2.95
C ALA A 37 6.36 -0.90 2.20
N CYS A 38 6.03 -0.43 1.00
CA CYS A 38 6.87 0.46 0.19
C CYS A 38 6.65 1.95 0.47
N GLY A 39 5.74 2.31 1.38
CA GLY A 39 5.42 3.70 1.70
C GLY A 39 6.61 4.41 2.36
N THR A 40 6.85 5.67 1.98
CA THR A 40 7.98 6.45 2.51
C THR A 40 7.92 6.65 4.03
N LYS A 41 6.73 6.49 4.62
CA LYS A 41 6.45 6.62 6.06
C LYS A 41 5.98 5.30 6.68
N PHE A 42 6.34 4.17 6.08
CA PHE A 42 6.08 2.84 6.62
C PHE A 42 6.57 2.68 8.07
N GLN A 43 7.83 3.04 8.35
CA GLN A 43 8.41 2.88 9.69
C GLN A 43 7.67 3.72 10.75
N GLU A 44 7.27 4.93 10.38
CA GLU A 44 6.46 5.79 11.24
C GLU A 44 5.09 5.15 11.49
N ALA A 45 4.41 4.68 10.44
CA ALA A 45 3.12 4.01 10.56
C ALA A 45 3.22 2.74 11.43
N ALA A 46 4.24 1.90 11.23
CA ALA A 46 4.47 0.70 12.02
C ALA A 46 4.66 1.02 13.52
N ALA A 47 5.38 2.09 13.86
CA ALA A 47 5.54 2.55 15.24
C ALA A 47 4.26 3.18 15.83
N LEU A 48 3.38 3.73 15.00
CA LEU A 48 2.09 4.25 15.43
C LEU A 48 1.08 3.14 15.70
N VAL A 49 1.11 2.05 14.91
CA VAL A 49 0.24 0.87 15.13
C VAL A 49 0.44 0.28 16.52
N THR A 50 1.69 0.19 16.99
CA THR A 50 1.96 -0.38 18.32
C THR A 50 1.40 0.44 19.48
N GLN A 51 0.97 1.68 19.20
CA GLN A 51 0.35 2.60 20.16
C GLN A 51 -1.16 2.74 19.95
N ALA A 52 -1.71 2.19 18.86
CA ALA A 52 -3.12 2.31 18.49
C ALA A 52 -3.88 1.04 18.88
N ASP A 53 -4.36 1.00 20.12
CA ASP A 53 -5.17 -0.11 20.63
C ASP A 53 -6.41 -0.34 19.76
N GLN A 54 -6.67 -1.60 19.38
CA GLN A 54 -7.85 -2.04 18.60
C GLN A 54 -7.88 -1.65 17.11
N LEU A 55 -6.86 -0.95 16.58
CA LEU A 55 -6.75 -0.78 15.13
C LEU A 55 -6.32 -2.10 14.48
N SER A 56 -7.19 -2.68 13.65
CA SER A 56 -6.79 -3.81 12.80
C SER A 56 -5.91 -3.32 11.66
N VAL A 57 -4.83 -4.05 11.34
CA VAL A 57 -3.91 -3.66 10.26
C VAL A 57 -3.73 -4.78 9.26
N GLY A 58 -4.04 -4.49 7.99
CA GLY A 58 -3.81 -5.36 6.84
C GLY A 58 -2.65 -4.88 5.95
N CYS A 59 -2.37 -5.64 4.89
CA CYS A 59 -1.39 -5.27 3.87
C CYS A 59 -2.06 -4.45 2.75
N HIS A 60 -1.53 -3.27 2.43
CA HIS A 60 -1.90 -2.52 1.24
C HIS A 60 -0.93 -2.90 0.12
N VAL A 61 -1.34 -3.81 -0.78
CA VAL A 61 -0.50 -4.26 -1.89
C VAL A 61 -0.38 -3.14 -2.92
N VAL A 62 0.86 -2.75 -3.25
CA VAL A 62 1.16 -1.66 -4.16
C VAL A 62 1.82 -2.22 -5.43
N LEU A 63 1.15 -2.03 -6.57
CA LEU A 63 1.64 -2.44 -7.90
C LEU A 63 1.73 -1.28 -8.89
N VAL A 64 1.35 -0.08 -8.45
CA VAL A 64 1.37 1.17 -9.22
C VAL A 64 1.80 2.32 -8.32
N ASP A 65 2.42 3.34 -8.91
CA ASP A 65 2.79 4.59 -8.24
C ASP A 65 3.53 4.41 -6.90
N GLY A 66 4.52 3.51 -6.89
CA GLY A 66 5.32 3.18 -5.72
C GLY A 66 6.66 2.59 -6.10
N MET A 67 7.51 2.31 -5.10
CA MET A 67 8.78 1.62 -5.30
C MET A 67 8.64 0.15 -4.92
N PRO A 68 9.25 -0.79 -5.65
CA PRO A 68 9.28 -2.18 -5.21
C PRO A 68 10.08 -2.31 -3.92
N THR A 69 9.64 -3.19 -3.04
CA THR A 69 10.42 -3.63 -1.87
C THR A 69 11.48 -4.67 -2.25
N SER A 70 11.23 -5.44 -3.31
CA SER A 70 12.17 -6.37 -3.91
C SER A 70 13.21 -5.67 -4.80
N SER A 71 14.26 -6.39 -5.19
CA SER A 71 15.20 -5.88 -6.19
C SER A 71 14.49 -5.58 -7.50
N PRO A 72 14.75 -4.44 -8.16
CA PRO A 72 14.14 -4.14 -9.46
C PRO A 72 14.44 -5.18 -10.55
N ALA A 73 15.53 -5.95 -10.41
CA ALA A 73 15.86 -7.03 -11.33
C ALA A 73 14.91 -8.22 -11.21
N ASP A 74 14.41 -8.50 -10.00
CA ASP A 74 13.51 -9.62 -9.71
C ASP A 74 12.07 -9.31 -10.16
N VAL A 75 11.72 -8.03 -10.27
CA VAL A 75 10.39 -7.54 -10.70
C VAL A 75 10.46 -6.68 -11.96
N ALA A 76 11.36 -7.02 -12.88
CA ALA A 76 11.68 -6.22 -14.07
C ALA A 76 10.45 -5.92 -14.95
N SER A 77 9.48 -6.84 -15.02
CA SER A 77 8.26 -6.64 -15.79
C SER A 77 7.34 -5.61 -15.14
N LEU A 78 7.42 -5.36 -13.83
CA LEU A 78 6.54 -4.47 -13.06
C LEU A 78 7.06 -3.02 -12.99
N VAL A 79 8.36 -2.81 -13.16
CA VAL A 79 8.98 -1.49 -13.15
C VAL A 79 8.96 -0.82 -14.54
N ALA A 80 9.12 0.50 -14.58
CA ALA A 80 9.23 1.24 -15.83
C ALA A 80 10.18 2.43 -15.73
N GLY A 81 10.98 2.64 -16.77
CA GLY A 81 11.85 3.81 -16.90
C GLY A 81 13.21 3.66 -16.21
N PRO A 82 14.01 4.74 -16.19
CA PRO A 82 15.38 4.73 -15.65
C PRO A 82 15.42 4.75 -14.11
N VAL A 83 14.34 5.18 -13.47
CA VAL A 83 14.15 5.09 -12.02
C VAL A 83 13.30 3.83 -11.76
N PRO A 84 13.71 2.93 -10.86
CA PRO A 84 13.01 1.67 -10.65
C PRO A 84 11.74 1.86 -9.82
N CYS A 85 10.74 2.52 -10.39
CA CYS A 85 9.41 2.64 -9.82
C CYS A 85 8.39 1.78 -10.57
N PHE A 86 7.31 1.41 -9.87
CA PHE A 86 6.12 0.87 -10.50
C PHE A 86 5.51 1.89 -11.46
N ARG A 87 4.73 1.38 -12.41
CA ARG A 87 4.07 2.24 -13.41
C ARG A 87 3.08 3.19 -12.73
N GLN A 88 3.02 4.42 -13.20
CA GLN A 88 2.17 5.48 -12.64
C GLN A 88 0.69 5.39 -13.05
N SER A 89 0.30 4.40 -13.85
CA SER A 89 -1.06 4.30 -14.39
C SER A 89 -1.66 2.93 -14.15
N LEU A 90 -2.73 2.89 -13.36
CA LEU A 90 -3.52 1.70 -13.11
C LEU A 90 -4.10 1.11 -14.41
N ILE A 91 -4.62 1.96 -15.30
CA ILE A 91 -5.15 1.51 -16.60
C ILE A 91 -4.05 0.83 -17.41
N ARG A 92 -2.86 1.43 -17.48
CA ARG A 92 -1.73 0.85 -18.23
C ARG A 92 -1.25 -0.46 -17.60
N PHE A 93 -1.18 -0.52 -16.27
CA PHE A 93 -0.86 -1.75 -15.55
C PHE A 93 -1.86 -2.86 -15.89
N ALA A 94 -3.16 -2.59 -15.76
CA ALA A 94 -4.23 -3.55 -16.06
C ALA A 94 -4.20 -4.04 -17.51
N THR A 95 -3.94 -3.16 -18.48
CA THR A 95 -3.78 -3.56 -19.88
C THR A 95 -2.58 -4.49 -20.07
N LEU A 96 -1.43 -4.21 -19.44
CA LEU A 96 -0.26 -5.09 -19.55
C LEU A 96 -0.50 -6.44 -18.88
N ALA A 97 -1.15 -6.46 -17.72
CA ALA A 97 -1.51 -7.69 -17.01
C ALA A 97 -2.43 -8.58 -17.87
N THR A 98 -3.52 -8.01 -18.39
CA THR A 98 -4.52 -8.75 -19.17
C THR A 98 -4.05 -9.17 -20.56
N THR A 99 -3.00 -8.53 -21.09
CA THR A 99 -2.39 -8.89 -22.38
C THR A 99 -1.19 -9.83 -22.24
N GLY A 100 -0.89 -10.33 -21.03
CA GLY A 100 0.24 -11.24 -20.78
C GLY A 100 1.61 -10.56 -20.95
N ARG A 101 1.66 -9.23 -20.79
CA ARG A 101 2.90 -8.44 -20.90
C ARG A 101 3.54 -8.14 -19.55
N LEU A 102 2.96 -8.63 -18.47
CA LEU A 102 3.59 -8.70 -17.15
C LEU A 102 3.87 -10.17 -16.84
N ASP A 103 4.99 -10.41 -16.18
CA ASP A 103 5.31 -11.73 -15.64
C ASP A 103 4.53 -11.91 -14.33
N GLN A 104 3.68 -12.94 -14.28
CA GLN A 104 2.80 -13.18 -13.13
C GLN A 104 3.61 -13.61 -11.91
N ASP A 105 4.72 -14.34 -12.11
CA ASP A 105 5.59 -14.82 -11.02
C ASP A 105 6.29 -13.67 -10.30
N GLN A 106 6.29 -12.46 -10.88
CA GLN A 106 6.86 -11.26 -10.27
C GLN A 106 5.85 -10.49 -9.41
N ILE A 107 4.56 -10.84 -9.49
CA ILE A 107 3.48 -10.26 -8.68
C ILE A 107 3.29 -11.04 -7.37
N GLU A 108 3.51 -12.36 -7.42
CA GLU A 108 3.36 -13.31 -6.29
C GLU A 108 4.63 -13.38 -5.42
#